data_AF-A0A944ZLE8-F1
#
_entry.id   AF-A0A944ZLE8-F1
#
_cell.length_a   1.000
_cell.length_b   1.000
_cell.length_c   1.000
_cell.angle_alpha   90.00
_cell.angle_beta   90.00
_cell.angle_gamma   90.00
#
_symmetry.space_group_name_H-M   'P 1'
#
loop_
_entity.id
_entity.type
_entity.pdbx_description
1 polymer ?
#
loop_
_entity_poly.entity_id
_entity_poly.type
_entity_poly.pdbx_seq_one_letter_code
_entity_poly.pdbx_strand_id
1 'polypeptide(L)'
;MPYIDVFNGDADGICALHQLRLYNPQKSSLVTGVKRDNLLLKRIIATRDSTLTVLDISSHANRDSLLQLLKQGNTVHYFDHHFAGEMLESPLFHPHIDTSPDVCSSILVDRFLSGKYRLWAIVASFGDNLHVSAHELADSLKLDPKKTEELRELGELINYNAYGETIDDLHFSPEVLFKALQPFSDPFEFY
;
A
#
# COMPACT_ATOMS: atom_id res chain seq x y z
N MET A 1 -17.78 -9.24 10.42
CA MET A 1 -17.60 -8.29 9.31
C MET A 1 -16.44 -8.82 8.46
N PRO A 2 -16.61 -9.07 7.15
CA PRO A 2 -15.51 -9.47 6.27
C PRO A 2 -14.46 -8.36 6.15
N TYR A 3 -13.20 -8.74 5.99
CA TYR A 3 -12.10 -7.83 5.66
C TYR A 3 -11.70 -7.99 4.20
N ILE A 4 -11.53 -6.87 3.50
CA ILE A 4 -11.03 -6.86 2.12
C ILE A 4 -9.89 -5.85 2.04
N ASP A 5 -8.74 -6.31 1.57
CA ASP A 5 -7.58 -5.48 1.32
C ASP A 5 -7.48 -5.19 -0.17
N VAL A 6 -7.53 -3.92 -0.53
CA VAL A 6 -7.44 -3.41 -1.90
C VAL A 6 -6.17 -2.59 -2.01
N PHE A 7 -5.24 -2.98 -2.87
CA PHE A 7 -3.92 -2.34 -2.92
C PHE A 7 -3.32 -2.40 -4.32
N ASN A 8 -2.58 -1.36 -4.70
CA ASN A 8 -1.73 -1.40 -5.89
C ASN A 8 -0.70 -2.54 -5.78
N GLY A 9 -0.37 -3.18 -6.89
CA GLY A 9 0.55 -4.30 -6.91
C GLY A 9 2.02 -3.94 -7.00
N ASP A 10 2.35 -2.66 -6.84
CA ASP A 10 3.72 -2.17 -6.77
C ASP A 10 4.30 -2.22 -5.35
N ALA A 11 5.53 -1.70 -5.20
CA ALA A 11 6.22 -1.71 -3.92
C ALA A 11 5.47 -0.91 -2.85
N ASP A 12 4.81 0.20 -3.20
CA ASP A 12 4.14 1.03 -2.22
C ASP A 12 2.88 0.37 -1.68
N GLY A 13 1.97 -0.06 -2.57
CA GLY A 13 0.75 -0.75 -2.17
C GLY A 13 1.02 -2.05 -1.38
N ILE A 14 1.99 -2.86 -1.83
CA ILE A 14 2.36 -4.11 -1.15
C ILE A 14 2.95 -3.86 0.24
N CYS A 15 3.93 -2.96 0.35
CA CYS A 15 4.59 -2.71 1.63
C CYS A 15 3.67 -2.00 2.62
N ALA A 16 2.79 -1.10 2.16
CA ALA A 16 1.80 -0.45 3.01
C ALA A 16 0.84 -1.47 3.63
N LEU A 17 0.35 -2.43 2.83
CA LEU A 17 -0.49 -3.51 3.36
C LEU A 17 0.28 -4.39 4.34
N HIS A 18 1.51 -4.76 4.00
CA HIS A 18 2.34 -5.64 4.81
C HIS A 18 2.58 -5.05 6.21
N GLN A 19 2.95 -3.76 6.29
CA GLN A 19 3.07 -3.05 7.56
C GLN A 19 1.80 -3.14 8.42
N LEU A 20 0.61 -2.91 7.83
CA LEU A 20 -0.66 -3.01 8.54
C LEU A 20 -0.95 -4.44 9.03
N ARG A 21 -0.61 -5.46 8.24
CA ARG A 21 -0.88 -6.87 8.55
C ARG A 21 0.14 -7.46 9.53
N LEU A 22 1.36 -6.94 9.58
CA LEU A 22 2.30 -7.19 10.67
C LEU A 22 1.81 -6.57 11.99
N TYR A 23 1.15 -5.41 11.95
CA TYR A 23 0.60 -4.78 13.16
C TYR A 23 -0.66 -5.50 13.65
N ASN A 24 -1.57 -5.77 12.72
CA ASN A 24 -2.88 -6.33 12.98
C ASN A 24 -3.14 -7.42 11.93
N PRO A 25 -2.75 -8.68 12.22
CA PRO A 25 -3.00 -9.80 11.34
C PRO A 25 -4.50 -9.95 11.08
N GLN A 26 -4.88 -10.06 9.81
CA GLN A 26 -6.27 -10.20 9.40
C GLN A 26 -6.39 -11.30 8.36
N LYS A 27 -7.49 -12.07 8.43
CA LYS A 27 -7.89 -12.97 7.35
C LYS A 27 -8.77 -12.18 6.38
N SER A 28 -8.14 -11.58 5.38
CA SER A 28 -8.77 -10.73 4.37
C SER A 28 -8.80 -11.40 2.99
N SER A 29 -9.78 -11.00 2.17
CA SER A 29 -9.72 -11.20 0.73
C SER A 29 -8.83 -10.13 0.10
N LEU A 30 -7.96 -10.52 -0.84
CA LEU A 30 -7.03 -9.61 -1.49
C LEU A 30 -7.57 -9.18 -2.87
N VAL A 31 -7.50 -7.89 -3.17
CA VAL A 31 -7.84 -7.30 -4.47
C VAL A 31 -6.69 -6.42 -4.90
N THR A 32 -5.96 -6.86 -5.91
CA THR A 32 -4.76 -6.16 -6.41
C THR A 32 -4.64 -6.36 -7.92
N GLY A 33 -3.68 -5.67 -8.54
CA GLY A 33 -3.44 -5.65 -9.97
C GLY A 33 -2.07 -5.08 -10.31
N VAL A 34 -1.74 -4.99 -11.59
CA VAL A 34 -0.49 -4.35 -12.06
C VAL A 34 -0.42 -2.88 -11.65
N LYS A 35 0.77 -2.24 -11.72
CA LYS A 35 0.96 -0.84 -11.30
C LYS A 35 -0.04 0.16 -11.93
N ARG A 36 -0.46 -0.10 -13.17
CA ARG A 36 -1.36 0.78 -13.92
C ARG A 36 -2.85 0.55 -13.62
N ASP A 37 -3.18 -0.47 -12.83
CA ASP A 37 -4.54 -0.88 -12.52
C ASP A 37 -5.13 -0.06 -11.37
N ASN A 38 -5.43 1.21 -11.66
CA ASN A 38 -5.79 2.18 -10.63
C ASN A 38 -7.28 2.18 -10.22
N LEU A 39 -8.11 1.28 -10.77
CA LEU A 39 -9.57 1.27 -10.58
C LEU A 39 -10.08 0.04 -9.82
N LEU A 40 -9.29 -0.44 -8.85
CA LEU A 40 -9.54 -1.71 -8.16
C LEU A 40 -10.87 -1.75 -7.39
N LEU A 41 -11.37 -0.63 -6.88
CA LEU A 41 -12.66 -0.61 -6.15
C LEU A 41 -13.83 -1.05 -7.03
N LYS A 42 -13.74 -0.90 -8.36
CA LYS A 42 -14.76 -1.38 -9.30
C LYS A 42 -15.01 -2.88 -9.19
N ARG A 43 -14.01 -3.66 -8.76
CA ARG A 43 -14.08 -5.12 -8.64
C ARG A 43 -14.91 -5.59 -7.45
N ILE A 44 -15.19 -4.69 -6.50
CA ILE A 44 -15.85 -5.04 -5.23
C ILE A 44 -17.11 -4.21 -4.94
N ILE A 45 -17.67 -3.51 -5.93
CA ILE A 45 -18.85 -2.63 -5.76
C ILE A 45 -20.13 -3.31 -5.21
N ALA A 46 -20.14 -4.63 -5.11
CA ALA A 46 -21.23 -5.41 -4.54
C ALA A 46 -21.06 -5.70 -3.03
N THR A 47 -19.89 -5.41 -2.46
CA THR A 47 -19.56 -5.66 -1.06
C THR A 47 -20.46 -4.84 -0.14
N ARG A 48 -20.92 -5.44 0.96
CA ARG A 48 -21.76 -4.78 1.96
C ARG A 48 -21.25 -5.07 3.35
N ASP A 49 -21.51 -4.16 4.28
CA ASP A 49 -21.28 -4.36 5.72
C ASP A 49 -19.91 -5.02 6.02
N SER A 50 -18.85 -4.53 5.36
CA SER A 50 -17.47 -5.04 5.44
C SER A 50 -16.50 -3.93 5.86
N THR A 51 -15.29 -4.32 6.27
CA THR A 51 -14.18 -3.38 6.49
C THR A 51 -13.22 -3.47 5.31
N LEU A 52 -13.01 -2.36 4.63
CA LEU A 52 -12.12 -2.24 3.49
C LEU A 52 -10.85 -1.48 3.92
N THR A 53 -9.69 -2.04 3.61
CA THR A 53 -8.41 -1.32 3.67
C THR A 53 -7.99 -1.06 2.24
N VAL A 54 -7.90 0.22 1.86
CA VAL A 54 -7.59 0.66 0.49
C VAL A 54 -6.27 1.40 0.51
N LEU A 55 -5.32 0.98 -0.33
CA LEU A 55 -3.94 1.43 -0.30
C LEU A 55 -3.49 1.78 -1.72
N ASP A 56 -2.85 2.93 -1.85
CA ASP A 56 -2.08 3.32 -3.03
C ASP A 56 -2.86 3.33 -4.36
N ILE A 57 -4.13 3.73 -4.29
CA ILE A 57 -4.93 4.02 -5.48
C ILE A 57 -5.74 5.28 -5.27
N SER A 58 -5.74 6.17 -6.26
CA SER A 58 -6.42 7.46 -6.16
C SER A 58 -7.89 7.35 -5.74
N SER A 59 -8.24 7.98 -4.62
CA SER A 59 -9.65 8.13 -4.19
C SER A 59 -10.48 8.97 -5.17
N HIS A 60 -9.84 9.90 -5.90
CA HIS A 60 -10.48 10.66 -6.98
C HIS A 60 -10.84 9.75 -8.16
N ALA A 61 -9.91 8.93 -8.63
CA ALA A 61 -10.15 8.00 -9.73
C ALA A 61 -11.22 6.94 -9.37
N ASN A 62 -11.30 6.57 -8.09
CA ASN A 62 -12.23 5.57 -7.58
C ASN A 62 -13.51 6.17 -6.96
N ARG A 63 -13.77 7.47 -7.11
CA ARG A 63 -14.81 8.20 -6.36
C ARG A 63 -16.19 7.55 -6.42
N ASP A 64 -16.66 7.18 -7.60
CA ASP A 64 -18.01 6.59 -7.77
C ASP A 64 -18.13 5.24 -7.07
N SER A 65 -17.07 4.41 -7.17
CA SER A 65 -17.03 3.10 -6.50
C SER A 65 -16.94 3.27 -4.98
N LEU A 66 -16.13 4.21 -4.50
CA LEU A 66 -16.01 4.53 -3.08
C LEU A 66 -17.35 5.02 -2.50
N LEU A 67 -18.04 5.93 -3.17
CA LEU A 67 -19.38 6.41 -2.77
C LEU A 67 -20.39 5.27 -2.67
N GLN A 68 -20.40 4.36 -3.64
CA GLN A 68 -21.29 3.19 -3.63
C GLN A 68 -20.97 2.26 -2.45
N LEU A 69 -19.69 1.96 -2.22
CA LEU A 69 -19.24 1.11 -1.12
C LEU A 69 -19.63 1.71 0.25
N LEU A 70 -19.46 3.02 0.43
CA LEU A 70 -19.87 3.70 1.67
C LEU A 70 -21.39 3.61 1.90
N LYS A 71 -22.20 3.79 0.85
CA LYS A 71 -23.67 3.64 0.93
C LYS A 71 -24.12 2.22 1.26
N GLN A 72 -23.28 1.22 1.04
CA GLN A 72 -23.52 -0.19 1.32
C GLN A 72 -23.10 -0.60 2.74
N GLY A 73 -22.82 0.36 3.63
CA GLY A 73 -22.48 0.11 5.03
C GLY A 73 -21.03 -0.33 5.25
N ASN A 74 -20.16 -0.20 4.23
CA ASN A 74 -18.76 -0.56 4.38
C ASN A 74 -17.99 0.53 5.11
N THR A 75 -17.17 0.14 6.09
CA THR A 75 -16.15 1.00 6.71
C THR A 75 -14.89 0.96 5.85
N VAL A 76 -14.38 2.11 5.42
CA VAL A 76 -13.26 2.21 4.49
C VAL A 76 -12.11 2.98 5.13
N HIS A 77 -11.01 2.28 5.41
CA HIS A 77 -9.73 2.88 5.75
C HIS A 77 -8.93 3.08 4.47
N TYR A 78 -8.50 4.31 4.20
CA TYR A 78 -7.93 4.69 2.91
C TYR A 78 -6.58 5.36 3.14
N PHE A 79 -5.50 4.81 2.60
CA PHE A 79 -4.14 5.35 2.69
C PHE A 79 -3.65 5.61 1.27
N ASP A 80 -3.49 6.87 0.91
CA ASP A 80 -3.18 7.26 -0.47
C ASP A 80 -2.51 8.63 -0.53
N HIS A 81 -1.61 8.80 -1.48
CA HIS A 81 -0.86 10.03 -1.71
C HIS A 81 -1.18 10.68 -3.07
N HIS A 82 -1.99 10.04 -3.90
CA HIS A 82 -2.44 10.59 -5.16
C HIS A 82 -3.44 11.75 -4.96
N PHE A 83 -3.66 12.52 -6.04
CA PHE A 83 -4.70 13.54 -6.03
C PHE A 83 -6.06 12.95 -5.62
N ALA A 84 -6.65 13.51 -4.57
CA ALA A 84 -7.91 13.04 -3.97
C ALA A 84 -9.13 13.87 -4.36
N GLY A 85 -8.93 15.06 -4.96
CA GLY A 85 -10.01 15.99 -5.25
C GLY A 85 -10.75 16.44 -3.98
N GLU A 86 -12.07 16.59 -4.08
CA GLU A 86 -12.92 16.95 -2.94
C GLU A 86 -13.11 15.75 -2.01
N MET A 87 -12.82 15.95 -0.72
CA MET A 87 -12.94 14.89 0.28
C MET A 87 -14.39 14.51 0.53
N LEU A 88 -14.65 13.21 0.65
CA LEU A 88 -15.98 12.69 0.94
C LEU A 88 -16.30 12.82 2.43
N GLU A 89 -17.48 13.33 2.75
CA GLU A 89 -17.99 13.34 4.11
C GLU A 89 -18.83 12.08 4.39
N SER A 90 -18.29 11.18 5.23
CA SER A 90 -19.00 10.00 5.70
C SER A 90 -18.38 9.51 7.01
N PRO A 91 -19.18 9.11 8.02
CA PRO A 91 -18.65 8.52 9.25
C PRO A 91 -18.01 7.15 9.02
N LEU A 92 -18.25 6.53 7.86
CA LEU A 92 -17.67 5.25 7.45
C LEU A 92 -16.39 5.40 6.60
N PHE A 93 -15.97 6.64 6.33
CA PHE A 93 -14.76 6.92 5.55
C PHE A 93 -13.66 7.44 6.47
N HIS A 94 -12.53 6.74 6.48
CA HIS A 94 -11.35 7.07 7.28
C HIS A 94 -10.16 7.34 6.33
N PRO A 95 -10.09 8.54 5.74
CA PRO A 95 -9.00 8.92 4.86
C PRO A 95 -7.73 9.30 5.63
N HIS A 96 -6.63 8.69 5.25
CA HIS A 96 -5.26 9.09 5.55
C HIS A 96 -4.65 9.50 4.20
N ILE A 97 -4.77 10.78 3.86
CA ILE A 97 -4.36 11.31 2.55
C ILE A 97 -3.40 12.48 2.73
N ASP A 98 -2.25 12.40 2.06
CA ASP A 98 -1.23 13.45 2.01
C ASP A 98 -0.63 13.46 0.61
N THR A 99 -0.89 14.53 -0.16
CA THR A 99 -0.46 14.64 -1.55
C THR A 99 0.89 15.33 -1.71
N SER A 100 1.68 15.40 -0.64
CA SER A 100 3.01 16.00 -0.69
C SER A 100 3.94 15.14 -1.54
N PRO A 101 4.82 15.75 -2.35
CA PRO A 101 5.63 15.02 -3.34
C PRO A 101 6.66 14.06 -2.74
N ASP A 102 6.92 14.17 -1.44
CA ASP A 102 7.87 13.40 -0.64
C ASP A 102 7.20 12.26 0.17
N VAL A 103 5.91 11.99 -0.07
CA VAL A 103 5.11 11.02 0.68
C VAL A 103 4.55 9.96 -0.26
N CYS A 104 4.67 8.69 0.14
CA CYS A 104 3.95 7.54 -0.43
C CYS A 104 3.01 6.90 0.61
N SER A 105 2.15 5.98 0.19
CA SER A 105 1.17 5.30 1.03
C SER A 105 1.80 4.53 2.19
N SER A 106 2.98 3.96 1.98
CA SER A 106 3.75 3.26 3.01
C SER A 106 4.31 4.18 4.08
N ILE A 107 4.63 5.44 3.74
CA ILE A 107 5.00 6.47 4.71
C ILE A 107 3.77 6.86 5.55
N LEU A 108 2.60 6.95 4.93
CA LEU A 108 1.35 7.21 5.67
C LEU A 108 1.04 6.10 6.68
N VAL A 109 1.25 4.85 6.29
CA VAL A 109 1.14 3.70 7.19
C VAL A 109 2.22 3.72 8.27
N ASP A 110 3.49 4.04 7.95
CA ASP A 110 4.57 4.19 8.95
C ASP A 110 4.18 5.19 10.04
N ARG A 111 3.71 6.38 9.63
CA ARG A 111 3.25 7.44 10.52
C ARG A 111 2.08 6.95 11.39
N PHE A 112 1.09 6.29 10.79
CA PHE A 112 -0.08 5.74 11.50
C PHE A 112 0.33 4.69 12.55
N LEU A 113 1.32 3.86 12.24
CA LEU A 113 1.85 2.82 13.14
C LEU A 113 2.99 3.30 14.05
N SER A 114 3.26 4.62 14.08
CA SER A 114 4.32 5.22 14.88
C SER A 114 5.70 4.61 14.65
N GLY A 115 6.01 4.21 13.41
CA GLY A 115 7.34 3.71 13.03
C GLY A 115 7.62 2.25 13.30
N LYS A 116 6.65 1.46 13.76
CA LYS A 116 6.89 0.08 14.23
C LYS A 116 7.52 -0.83 13.18
N TYR A 117 7.25 -0.59 11.90
CA TYR A 117 7.74 -1.41 10.77
C TYR A 117 8.46 -0.55 9.72
N ARG A 118 9.16 0.50 10.16
CA ARG A 118 9.77 1.52 9.29
C ARG A 118 10.70 1.00 8.21
N LEU A 119 11.35 -0.14 8.41
CA LEU A 119 12.18 -0.77 7.38
C LEU A 119 11.37 -1.05 6.10
N TRP A 120 10.12 -1.50 6.22
CA TRP A 120 9.23 -1.70 5.06
C TRP A 120 8.79 -0.38 4.41
N ALA A 121 8.67 0.70 5.18
CA ALA A 121 8.42 2.03 4.61
C ALA A 121 9.62 2.57 3.82
N ILE A 122 10.85 2.26 4.25
CA ILE A 122 12.08 2.58 3.52
C ILE A 122 12.13 1.82 2.18
N VAL A 123 11.85 0.50 2.20
CA VAL A 123 11.76 -0.34 0.99
C VAL A 123 10.75 0.25 0.00
N ALA A 124 9.54 0.56 0.47
CA ALA A 124 8.50 1.18 -0.34
C ALA A 124 8.91 2.53 -0.93
N SER A 125 9.55 3.39 -0.13
CA SER A 125 9.98 4.73 -0.56
C SER A 125 11.01 4.66 -1.68
N PHE A 126 11.96 3.71 -1.63
CA PHE A 126 12.85 3.47 -2.76
C PHE A 126 12.12 2.91 -3.98
N GLY A 127 11.20 1.96 -3.76
CA GLY A 127 10.36 1.41 -4.81
C GLY A 127 9.56 2.49 -5.55
N ASP A 128 9.03 3.48 -4.84
CA ASP A 128 8.29 4.61 -5.40
C ASP A 128 9.19 5.79 -5.83
N ASN A 129 10.51 5.57 -5.92
CA ASN A 129 11.51 6.53 -6.37
C ASN A 129 11.61 7.80 -5.48
N LEU A 130 11.21 7.71 -4.22
CA LEU A 130 11.34 8.75 -3.19
C LEU A 130 12.65 8.61 -2.42
N HIS A 131 13.79 8.65 -3.11
CA HIS A 131 15.11 8.39 -2.53
C HIS A 131 15.45 9.30 -1.34
N VAL A 132 15.07 10.58 -1.39
CA VAL A 132 15.34 11.53 -0.29
C VAL A 132 14.58 11.09 0.97
N SER A 133 13.28 10.86 0.87
CA SER A 133 12.46 10.38 1.98
C SER A 133 12.93 9.04 2.52
N ALA A 134 13.34 8.12 1.64
CA ALA A 134 13.88 6.83 2.01
C ALA A 134 15.17 6.97 2.85
N HIS A 135 16.08 7.85 2.44
CA HIS A 135 17.31 8.14 3.20
C HIS A 135 17.00 8.80 4.55
N GLU A 136 16.07 9.75 4.63
CA GLU A 136 15.68 10.38 5.89
C GLU A 136 15.10 9.36 6.89
N LEU A 137 14.27 8.42 6.41
CA LEU A 137 13.75 7.33 7.23
C LEU A 137 14.86 6.37 7.69
N ALA A 138 15.80 6.04 6.80
CA ALA A 138 16.95 5.19 7.13
C ALA A 138 17.88 5.84 8.17
N ASP A 139 18.14 7.14 8.04
CA ASP A 139 18.91 7.93 8.99
C ASP A 139 18.23 7.99 10.36
N SER A 140 16.89 8.05 10.39
CA SER A 140 16.12 8.01 11.65
C SER A 140 16.34 6.72 12.45
N LEU A 141 16.68 5.62 11.76
CA LEU A 141 17.03 4.33 12.34
C LEU A 141 18.55 4.14 12.51
N LYS A 142 19.37 5.10 12.06
CA LYS A 142 20.83 5.02 12.01
C LYS A 142 21.31 3.78 11.25
N LEU A 143 20.65 3.46 10.13
CA LEU A 143 21.04 2.32 9.29
C LEU A 143 22.43 2.53 8.69
N ASP A 144 23.17 1.43 8.58
CA ASP A 144 24.42 1.40 7.84
C ASP A 144 24.15 1.62 6.34
N PRO A 145 25.01 2.37 5.61
CA PRO A 145 24.82 2.62 4.18
C PRO A 145 24.63 1.37 3.34
N LYS A 146 25.30 0.26 3.68
CA LYS A 146 25.14 -1.01 2.96
C LYS A 146 23.75 -1.60 3.17
N LYS A 147 23.22 -1.52 4.40
CA LYS A 147 21.85 -1.96 4.69
C LYS A 147 20.82 -1.10 3.98
N THR A 148 21.03 0.22 3.91
CA THR A 148 20.15 1.12 3.16
C THR A 148 20.13 0.75 1.68
N GLU A 149 21.26 0.34 1.12
CA GLU A 149 21.37 -0.12 -0.26
C GLU A 149 20.65 -1.46 -0.51
N GLU A 150 20.73 -2.42 0.42
CA GLU A 150 19.95 -3.66 0.37
C GLU A 150 18.43 -3.37 0.34
N LEU A 151 17.96 -2.43 1.17
CA LEU A 151 16.55 -1.99 1.15
C LEU A 151 16.16 -1.26 -0.13
N ARG A 152 17.08 -0.48 -0.71
CA ARG A 152 16.87 0.18 -2.01
C ARG A 152 16.65 -0.84 -3.11
N GLU A 153 17.56 -1.80 -3.22
CA GLU A 153 17.46 -2.85 -4.22
C GLU A 153 16.19 -3.69 -4.03
N LEU A 154 15.84 -4.04 -2.79
CA LEU A 154 14.58 -4.75 -2.52
C LEU A 154 13.36 -3.96 -3.02
N GLY A 155 13.29 -2.67 -2.72
CA GLY A 155 12.19 -1.80 -3.12
C GLY A 155 12.07 -1.69 -4.64
N GLU A 156 13.20 -1.48 -5.31
CA GLU A 156 13.28 -1.38 -6.76
C GLU A 156 12.91 -2.70 -7.45
N LEU A 157 13.31 -3.85 -6.92
CA LEU A 157 12.95 -5.17 -7.46
C LEU A 157 11.45 -5.46 -7.33
N ILE A 158 10.87 -5.15 -6.17
CA ILE A 158 9.41 -5.30 -5.96
C ILE A 158 8.66 -4.37 -6.93
N ASN A 159 9.09 -3.11 -7.05
CA ASN A 159 8.45 -2.17 -7.97
C ASN A 159 8.63 -2.59 -9.43
N TYR A 160 9.82 -3.10 -9.81
CA TYR A 160 10.09 -3.61 -11.16
C TYR A 160 9.11 -4.73 -11.54
N ASN A 161 8.81 -5.65 -10.62
CA ASN A 161 7.84 -6.73 -10.84
C ASN A 161 6.45 -6.21 -11.23
N ALA A 162 6.07 -4.99 -10.84
CA ALA A 162 4.74 -4.44 -11.09
C ALA A 162 4.56 -3.80 -12.48
N TYR A 163 5.63 -3.68 -13.26
CA TYR A 163 5.59 -3.13 -14.63
C TYR A 163 5.16 -4.19 -15.65
N GLY A 164 3.85 -4.32 -15.85
CA GLY A 164 3.24 -5.10 -16.92
C GLY A 164 1.92 -4.49 -17.38
N GLU A 165 1.40 -4.92 -18.52
CA GLU A 165 0.04 -4.54 -18.95
C GLU A 165 -1.01 -5.43 -18.29
N THR A 166 -0.64 -6.68 -18.03
CA THR A 166 -1.45 -7.73 -17.43
C THR A 166 -0.66 -8.47 -16.35
N ILE A 167 -1.36 -9.28 -15.54
CA ILE A 167 -0.71 -10.11 -14.52
C ILE A 167 0.26 -11.12 -15.15
N ASP A 168 -0.03 -11.57 -16.37
CA ASP A 168 0.80 -12.57 -17.08
C ASP A 168 2.14 -11.98 -17.56
N ASP A 169 2.27 -10.65 -17.59
CA ASP A 169 3.53 -9.97 -17.92
C ASP A 169 4.49 -9.88 -16.72
N LEU A 170 4.01 -10.14 -15.50
CA LEU A 170 4.79 -10.01 -14.27
C LEU A 170 5.57 -11.29 -13.97
N HIS A 171 6.71 -11.15 -13.28
CA HIS A 171 7.44 -12.32 -12.77
C HIS A 171 6.64 -13.07 -11.70
N PHE A 172 5.91 -12.33 -10.87
CA PHE A 172 4.98 -12.84 -9.87
C PHE A 172 3.70 -11.99 -9.89
N SER A 173 2.54 -12.64 -9.72
CA SER A 173 1.34 -11.87 -9.43
C SER A 173 1.49 -11.11 -8.10
N PRO A 174 0.91 -9.90 -7.95
CA PRO A 174 1.12 -9.11 -6.74
C PRO A 174 0.55 -9.81 -5.49
N GLU A 175 -0.48 -10.65 -5.65
CA GLU A 175 -1.00 -11.49 -4.57
C GLU A 175 0.02 -12.55 -4.11
N VAL A 176 0.70 -13.20 -5.05
CA VAL A 176 1.75 -14.18 -4.73
C VAL A 176 2.93 -13.49 -4.07
N LEU A 177 3.37 -12.35 -4.61
CA LEU A 177 4.46 -11.56 -4.04
C LEU A 177 4.13 -11.12 -2.61
N PHE A 178 2.97 -10.51 -2.37
CA PHE A 178 2.54 -10.13 -1.03
C PHE A 178 2.53 -11.30 -0.05
N LYS A 179 2.01 -12.47 -0.44
CA LYS A 179 2.03 -13.67 0.42
C LYS A 179 3.44 -14.18 0.70
N ALA A 180 4.38 -13.99 -0.21
CA ALA A 180 5.79 -14.34 0.01
C ALA A 180 6.45 -13.41 1.05
N LEU A 181 6.05 -12.13 1.12
CA LEU A 181 6.54 -11.18 2.12
C LEU A 181 5.95 -11.42 3.52
N GLN A 182 4.72 -11.93 3.61
CA GLN A 182 3.97 -12.06 4.88
C GLN A 182 4.73 -12.69 6.07
N PRO A 183 5.57 -13.72 5.90
CA PRO A 183 6.31 -14.32 7.02
C PRO A 183 7.37 -13.40 7.64
N PHE A 184 7.80 -12.36 6.92
CA PHE A 184 8.98 -11.59 7.25
C PHE A 184 8.60 -10.25 7.88
N SER A 185 8.82 -10.11 9.19
CA SER A 185 8.72 -8.79 9.84
C SER A 185 9.89 -7.88 9.51
N ASP A 186 11.06 -8.46 9.25
CA ASP A 186 12.28 -7.74 8.88
C ASP A 186 12.56 -7.96 7.37
N PRO A 187 12.61 -6.90 6.54
CA PRO A 187 12.92 -7.04 5.11
C PRO A 187 14.30 -7.65 4.82
N PHE A 188 15.27 -7.58 5.74
CA PHE A 188 16.58 -8.20 5.54
C PHE A 188 16.54 -9.74 5.57
N GLU A 189 15.47 -10.34 6.10
CA GLU A 189 15.25 -11.79 6.05
C GLU A 189 14.58 -12.25 4.74
N PHE A 190 14.03 -11.31 3.98
CA PHE A 190 13.40 -11.55 2.68
C PHE A 190 14.32 -11.27 1.49
N TYR A 191 15.26 -10.33 1.65
CA TYR A 191 16.25 -9.91 0.65
C TYR A 191 17.13 -11.05 0.12
#